data_AF-Q2UTJ7-F1
#
_entry.id   AF-Q2UTJ7-F1
#
_cell.length_a   1.000
_cell.length_b   1.000
_cell.length_c   1.000
_cell.angle_alpha   90.00
_cell.angle_beta   90.00
_cell.angle_gamma   90.00
#
_symmetry.space_group_name_H-M   'P 1'
#
loop_
_entity.id
_entity.type
_entity.pdbx_description
1 polymer ?
#
loop_
_entity_poly.entity_id
_entity_poly.type
_entity_poly.pdbx_seq_one_letter_code
_entity_poly.pdbx_strand_id
1 'polypeptide(L)'
;MRTAPNVIITGTPGVGKTVHCEQLAQDTGLRHLSINQVAKDRDCFETYDEELKTWIVDEDKLQENLDAEIFGVLLEEACEAFDEEVVVELMSEKDDDVEGNCERISSWVSSWKINQNLNAN
;
A
#
# COMPACT_ATOMS: atom_id res chain seq x y z
N MET A 1 -15.57 12.48 -14.69
CA MET A 1 -14.44 12.90 -13.83
C MET A 1 -14.40 11.96 -12.63
N ARG A 2 -13.22 11.60 -12.10
CA ARG A 2 -13.14 10.73 -10.91
C ARG A 2 -13.68 11.47 -9.69
N THR A 3 -14.46 10.79 -8.85
CA THR A 3 -15.08 11.36 -7.64
C THR A 3 -14.25 11.11 -6.37
N ALA A 4 -13.19 10.31 -6.47
CA ALA A 4 -12.28 9.97 -5.38
C ALA A 4 -10.84 9.78 -5.92
N PRO A 5 -9.81 10.02 -5.09
CA PRO A 5 -8.43 9.74 -5.46
C PRO A 5 -8.14 8.24 -5.42
N ASN A 6 -7.08 7.82 -6.12
CA ASN A 6 -6.46 6.52 -5.91
C ASN A 6 -5.21 6.71 -5.06
N VAL A 7 -5.09 5.93 -4.00
CA VAL A 7 -3.89 5.89 -3.15
C VAL A 7 -3.29 4.49 -3.31
N ILE A 8 -2.00 4.43 -3.62
CA ILE A 8 -1.24 3.18 -3.68
C ILE A 8 -0.34 3.18 -2.45
N ILE A 9 -0.45 2.15 -1.62
CA ILE A 9 0.44 1.91 -0.49
C ILE A 9 1.32 0.73 -0.86
N THR A 10 2.61 1.02 -1.05
CA THR A 10 3.65 0.04 -1.37
C THR A 10 4.68 -0.01 -0.24
N GLY A 11 5.63 -0.93 -0.33
CA GLY A 11 6.61 -1.24 0.71
C GLY A 11 6.83 -2.74 0.80
N THR A 12 7.91 -3.18 1.43
CA THR A 12 8.24 -4.61 1.45
C THR A 12 7.35 -5.42 2.40
N PRO A 13 7.28 -6.75 2.27
CA PRO A 13 6.44 -7.58 3.12
C PRO A 13 6.74 -7.39 4.61
N GLY A 14 5.70 -7.27 5.44
CA GLY A 14 5.83 -7.17 6.91
C GLY A 14 5.73 -5.75 7.50
N VAL A 15 5.92 -4.69 6.71
CA VAL A 15 5.92 -3.28 7.19
C VAL A 15 4.53 -2.70 7.55
N GLY A 16 3.50 -3.55 7.74
CA GLY A 16 2.18 -3.08 8.20
C GLY A 16 1.26 -2.46 7.14
N LYS A 17 1.54 -2.61 5.84
CA LYS A 17 0.70 -2.08 4.74
C LYS A 17 -0.79 -2.44 4.85
N THR A 18 -1.10 -3.72 5.11
CA THR A 18 -2.49 -4.19 5.20
C THR A 18 -3.23 -3.48 6.34
N VAL A 19 -2.57 -3.31 7.49
CA VAL A 19 -3.14 -2.63 8.66
C VAL A 19 -3.45 -1.17 8.32
N HIS A 20 -2.52 -0.46 7.69
CA HIS A 20 -2.73 0.92 7.23
C HIS A 20 -3.90 1.02 6.25
N CYS A 21 -3.94 0.15 5.24
CA CYS A 21 -5.00 0.17 4.22
C CYS A 21 -6.40 -0.08 4.81
N GLU A 22 -6.51 -0.99 5.78
CA GLU A 22 -7.77 -1.30 6.45
C GLU A 22 -8.27 -0.10 7.28
N GLN A 23 -7.39 0.52 8.06
CA GLN A 23 -7.73 1.71 8.84
C GLN A 23 -8.11 2.89 7.94
N LEU A 24 -7.30 3.16 6.90
CA LEU A 24 -7.57 4.23 5.95
C LEU A 24 -8.90 4.07 5.20
N ALA A 25 -9.27 2.85 4.85
CA ALA A 25 -10.55 2.61 4.20
C ALA A 25 -11.73 2.94 5.12
N GLN A 26 -11.60 2.66 6.42
CA GLN A 26 -12.60 3.04 7.43
C GLN A 26 -12.67 4.56 7.57
N ASP A 27 -11.53 5.24 7.68
CA ASP A 27 -11.47 6.67 7.95
C ASP A 27 -11.90 7.53 6.75
N THR A 28 -11.57 7.10 5.54
CA THR A 28 -11.77 7.90 4.30
C THR A 28 -13.01 7.50 3.50
N GLY A 29 -13.57 6.33 3.78
CA GLY A 29 -14.61 5.68 2.97
C GLY A 29 -14.13 5.20 1.60
N LEU A 30 -12.82 5.16 1.35
CA LEU A 30 -12.26 4.60 0.12
C LEU A 30 -12.39 3.08 0.11
N ARG A 31 -12.47 2.50 -1.10
CA ARG A 31 -12.50 1.06 -1.27
C ARG A 31 -11.07 0.51 -1.16
N HIS A 32 -10.81 -0.29 -0.12
CA HIS A 32 -9.57 -1.08 -0.05
C HIS A 32 -9.58 -2.19 -1.11
N LEU A 33 -8.51 -2.25 -1.90
CA LEU A 33 -8.24 -3.33 -2.85
C LEU A 33 -6.88 -3.95 -2.51
N SER A 34 -6.89 -5.14 -1.92
CA SER A 34 -5.67 -5.92 -1.69
C SER A 34 -5.23 -6.63 -2.96
N ILE A 35 -4.01 -6.38 -3.42
CA ILE A 35 -3.46 -7.05 -4.61
C ILE A 35 -3.37 -8.57 -4.43
N ASN A 36 -3.07 -9.02 -3.20
CA ASN A 36 -3.05 -10.43 -2.85
C ASN A 36 -4.44 -11.07 -3.02
N GLN A 37 -5.50 -10.37 -2.62
CA GLN A 37 -6.86 -10.88 -2.82
C GLN A 37 -7.25 -10.89 -4.29
N VAL A 38 -6.91 -9.84 -5.04
CA VAL A 38 -7.17 -9.77 -6.49
C VAL A 38 -6.46 -10.90 -7.24
N ALA A 39 -5.24 -11.23 -6.85
CA ALA A 39 -4.51 -12.36 -7.40
C ALA A 39 -5.18 -13.71 -7.04
N LYS A 40 -5.79 -13.85 -5.85
CA LYS A 40 -6.57 -15.05 -5.43
C LYS A 40 -7.82 -15.22 -6.24
N ASP A 41 -8.58 -14.15 -6.35
CA ASP A 41 -9.85 -14.18 -7.07
C ASP A 41 -9.68 -14.42 -8.58
N ARG A 42 -8.45 -14.26 -9.10
CA ARG A 42 -8.10 -14.40 -10.52
C ARG A 42 -7.16 -15.57 -10.82
N ASP A 43 -6.93 -16.46 -9.86
CA ASP A 43 -6.05 -17.64 -10.00
C ASP A 43 -4.61 -17.28 -10.45
N CYS A 44 -4.03 -16.22 -9.88
CA CYS A 44 -2.68 -15.74 -10.20
C CYS A 44 -1.59 -16.24 -9.21
N PHE A 45 -1.52 -17.54 -8.87
CA PHE A 45 -0.47 -18.08 -7.97
C PHE A 45 0.14 -19.41 -8.40
N GLU A 46 1.33 -19.69 -7.86
CA GLU A 46 2.19 -20.78 -8.30
C GLU A 46 1.97 -22.13 -7.58
N THR A 47 1.89 -22.29 -6.24
CA THR A 47 1.45 -23.57 -5.61
C THR A 47 1.27 -23.45 -4.09
N TYR A 48 0.32 -24.19 -3.49
CA TYR A 48 0.12 -24.31 -2.03
C TYR A 48 0.43 -25.75 -1.58
N ASP A 49 1.11 -25.92 -0.45
CA ASP A 49 1.38 -27.25 0.13
C ASP A 49 0.23 -27.65 1.06
N GLU A 50 -0.63 -28.57 0.57
CA GLU A 50 -1.80 -29.09 1.29
C GLU A 50 -1.42 -29.98 2.50
N GLU A 51 -0.24 -30.61 2.50
CA GLU A 51 0.19 -31.50 3.58
C GLU A 51 0.65 -30.68 4.80
N LEU A 52 1.46 -29.66 4.54
CA LEU A 52 2.01 -28.78 5.57
C LEU A 52 1.10 -27.60 5.89
N LYS A 53 0.00 -27.43 5.14
CA LYS A 53 -0.94 -26.30 5.24
C LYS A 53 -0.24 -24.94 5.21
N THR A 54 0.81 -24.83 4.38
CA THR A 54 1.62 -23.61 4.27
C THR A 54 1.94 -23.30 2.82
N TRP A 55 2.28 -22.05 2.57
CA TRP A 55 2.86 -21.65 1.29
C TRP A 55 4.34 -22.06 1.27
N ILE A 56 4.77 -22.66 0.16
CA ILE A 56 6.20 -22.90 -0.07
C ILE A 56 6.80 -21.55 -0.44
N VAL A 57 7.69 -21.07 0.41
CA VAL A 57 8.43 -19.83 0.20
C VAL A 57 9.74 -20.19 -0.50
N ASP A 58 10.01 -19.50 -1.60
CA ASP A 58 11.28 -19.57 -2.30
C ASP A 58 12.31 -18.76 -1.51
N GLU A 59 13.35 -19.42 -1.00
CA GLU A 59 14.39 -18.81 -0.16
C GLU A 59 15.14 -17.69 -0.88
N ASP A 60 15.39 -17.85 -2.18
CA ASP A 60 16.07 -16.83 -3.00
C ASP A 60 15.15 -15.61 -3.17
N LYS A 61 13.87 -15.82 -3.49
CA LYS A 61 12.90 -14.71 -3.55
C LYS A 61 12.74 -14.01 -2.21
N LEU A 62 12.79 -14.74 -1.10
CA LEU A 62 12.71 -14.15 0.24
C LEU A 62 13.93 -13.25 0.50
N GLN A 63 15.13 -13.74 0.19
CA GLN A 63 16.35 -12.96 0.35
C GLN A 63 16.35 -11.70 -0.52
N GLU A 64 15.91 -11.81 -1.78
CA GLU A 64 15.75 -10.66 -2.68
C GLU A 64 14.80 -9.60 -2.10
N ASN A 65 13.70 -10.00 -1.48
CA ASN A 65 12.76 -9.06 -0.84
C ASN A 65 13.39 -8.36 0.38
N LEU A 66 14.21 -9.06 1.16
CA LEU A 66 14.93 -8.47 2.29
C LEU A 66 15.97 -7.45 1.81
N ASP A 67 16.73 -7.79 0.77
CA ASP A 67 17.71 -6.89 0.18
C ASP A 67 17.02 -5.66 -0.43
N ALA A 68 15.89 -5.85 -1.11
CA ALA A 68 15.10 -4.75 -1.65
C ALA A 68 14.61 -3.77 -0.57
N GLU A 69 14.28 -4.27 0.64
CA GLU A 69 13.96 -3.39 1.78
C GLU A 69 15.19 -2.63 2.26
N ILE A 70 16.30 -3.33 2.48
CA ILE A 70 17.55 -2.73 2.98
C ILE A 70 18.04 -1.61 2.05
N PHE A 71 17.89 -1.80 0.74
CA PHE A 71 18.31 -0.84 -0.27
C PHE A 71 17.23 0.17 -0.69
N GLY A 72 16.00 0.08 -0.16
CA GLY A 72 14.93 1.03 -0.46
C GLY A 72 14.46 0.99 -1.92
N VAL A 73 14.59 -0.16 -2.61
CA VAL A 73 14.35 -0.30 -4.06
C VAL A 73 12.94 0.15 -4.44
N LEU A 74 11.92 -0.20 -3.66
CA LEU A 74 10.54 0.17 -3.95
C LEU A 74 10.27 1.68 -3.84
N LEU A 75 10.99 2.38 -2.96
CA LEU A 75 10.90 3.84 -2.86
C LEU A 75 11.54 4.49 -4.08
N GLU A 76 12.72 4.00 -4.48
CA GLU A 76 13.42 4.48 -5.68
C GLU A 76 12.55 4.27 -6.94
N GLU A 77 11.98 3.08 -7.12
CA GLU A 77 11.06 2.79 -8.23
C GLU A 77 9.81 3.70 -8.21
N ALA A 78 9.26 4.01 -7.03
CA ALA A 78 8.13 4.93 -6.92
C ALA A 78 8.52 6.36 -7.31
N CYS A 79 9.69 6.84 -6.88
CA CYS A 79 10.23 8.15 -7.24
C CYS A 79 10.58 8.26 -8.74
N GLU A 80 10.97 7.15 -9.39
CA GLU A 80 11.20 7.12 -10.83
C GLU A 80 9.91 7.07 -11.64
N ALA A 81 8.87 6.38 -11.14
CA ALA A 81 7.63 6.15 -11.85
C ALA A 81 6.60 7.29 -11.71
N PHE A 82 6.70 8.08 -10.65
CA PHE A 82 5.72 9.12 -10.31
C PHE A 82 6.41 10.44 -9.97
N ASP A 83 5.70 11.56 -10.15
CA ASP A 83 6.21 12.88 -9.73
C ASP A 83 6.49 12.90 -8.22
N GLU A 84 7.60 13.50 -7.82
CA GLU A 84 8.02 13.56 -6.40
C GLU A 84 6.94 14.13 -5.48
N GLU A 85 6.12 15.06 -5.98
CA GLU A 85 5.02 15.69 -5.23
C GLU A 85 3.87 14.71 -4.88
N VAL A 86 3.77 13.55 -5.55
CA VAL A 86 2.74 12.54 -5.28
C VAL A 86 3.27 11.31 -4.55
N VAL A 87 4.59 11.18 -4.41
CA VAL A 87 5.23 10.12 -3.64
C VAL A 87 5.39 10.58 -2.19
N VAL A 88 4.79 9.84 -1.26
CA VAL A 88 4.88 10.14 0.17
C VAL A 88 5.45 8.93 0.88
N GLU A 89 6.67 9.07 1.38
CA GLU A 89 7.28 8.09 2.27
C GLU A 89 6.65 8.20 3.67
N LEU A 90 6.32 7.05 4.24
CA LEU A 90 5.74 6.92 5.57
C LEU A 90 6.61 5.98 6.39
N MET A 91 7.05 6.44 7.56
CA MET A 91 7.69 5.55 8.53
C MET A 91 6.62 4.80 9.31
N SER A 92 6.87 3.52 9.60
CA SER A 92 5.95 2.63 10.33
C SER A 92 6.72 1.72 11.28
N GLU A 93 7.53 2.30 12.16
CA GLU A 93 8.36 1.55 13.12
C GLU A 93 7.68 1.40 14.47
N LYS A 94 6.76 2.31 14.80
CA LYS A 94 6.03 2.38 16.08
C LYS A 94 4.54 2.32 15.84
N ASP A 95 3.80 1.83 16.83
CA ASP A 95 2.33 1.77 16.77
C ASP A 95 1.71 3.15 16.53
N ASP A 96 2.26 4.21 17.15
CA ASP A 96 1.82 5.60 16.96
C ASP A 96 2.03 6.11 15.52
N ASP A 97 2.97 5.52 14.77
CA ASP A 97 3.22 5.92 13.38
C ASP A 97 2.02 5.55 12.49
N VAL A 98 1.33 4.44 12.79
CA VAL A 98 0.16 4.01 12.02
C VAL A 98 -0.96 5.04 12.10
N GLU A 99 -1.28 5.49 13.32
CA GLU A 99 -2.34 6.48 13.55
C GLU A 99 -1.98 7.81 12.86
N GLY A 100 -0.74 8.29 13.06
CA GLY A 100 -0.27 9.53 12.42
C GLY A 100 -0.28 9.48 10.90
N ASN A 101 0.14 8.34 10.32
CA ASN A 101 0.08 8.11 8.87
C ASN A 101 -1.37 8.12 8.37
N CYS A 102 -2.27 7.44 9.07
CA CYS A 102 -3.68 7.38 8.71
C CYS A 102 -4.34 8.76 8.75
N GLU A 103 -4.08 9.55 9.78
CA GLU A 103 -4.58 10.93 9.91
C GLU A 103 -4.07 11.83 8.78
N ARG A 104 -2.76 11.74 8.46
CA ARG A 104 -2.13 12.55 7.41
C ARG A 104 -2.73 12.26 6.04
N ILE A 105 -2.87 10.99 5.68
CA ILE A 105 -3.45 10.59 4.39
C ILE A 105 -4.94 10.95 4.35
N SER A 106 -5.68 10.74 5.44
CA SER A 106 -7.11 11.08 5.51
C SER A 106 -7.36 12.58 5.33
N SER A 107 -6.50 13.40 5.92
CA SER A 107 -6.51 14.86 5.75
C SER A 107 -6.22 15.27 4.30
N TRP A 108 -5.26 14.61 3.65
CA TRP A 108 -4.96 14.83 2.24
C TRP A 108 -6.13 14.42 1.33
N VAL A 109 -6.74 13.25 1.55
CA VAL A 109 -7.92 12.78 0.79
C VAL A 109 -9.07 13.78 0.90
N SER A 110 -9.31 14.30 2.11
CA SER A 110 -10.35 15.31 2.35
C SER A 110 -10.07 16.61 1.60
N SER A 111 -8.82 17.09 1.65
CA SER A 111 -8.38 18.28 0.92
C SER A 111 -8.50 18.12 -0.59
N TRP A 112 -8.13 16.95 -1.12
CA TRP A 112 -8.28 16.63 -2.54
C TRP A 112 -9.74 16.69 -2.99
N LYS A 113 -10.67 16.10 -2.21
CA LYS A 113 -12.11 16.12 -2.51
C LYS A 113 -12.65 17.56 -2.55
N ILE A 114 -12.21 18.43 -1.64
CA ILE A 114 -12.60 19.85 -1.61
C ILE A 114 -12.08 20.57 -2.86
N ASN A 115 -10.82 20.39 -3.22
CA ASN A 115 -10.22 21.03 -4.40
C ASN A 115 -10.88 20.58 -5.71
N GLN A 116 -11.26 19.30 -5.84
CA GLN A 116 -12.01 18.84 -7.01
C GLN A 116 -13.40 19.45 -7.10
N ASN A 117 -14.09 19.65 -5.98
CA ASN A 117 -15.39 20.34 -5.95
C ASN A 117 -15.28 21.83 -6.29
N LEU A 118 -14.17 22.48 -5.92
CA LEU A 118 -13.89 23.87 -6.30
C LEU A 118 -13.62 24.01 -7.80
N ASN A 119 -12.95 23.03 -8.41
CA ASN A 119 -12.66 23.02 -9.85
C ASN A 119 -13.84 22.54 -10.72
N ALA A 120 -14.91 22.03 -10.10
CA ALA A 120 -16.11 21.55 -10.78
C ALA A 120 -17.27 22.57 -10.79
N ASN A 121 -17.11 23.72 -10.11
CA ASN A 121 -18.03 24.88 -10.13
C ASN A 121 -17.42 26.03 -10.94
#